data_AF-A0A183FRJ5-F1
#
_entry.id   AF-A0A183FRJ5-F1
#
_cell.length_a   1.000
_cell.length_b   1.000
_cell.length_c   1.000
_cell.angle_alpha   90.00
_cell.angle_beta   90.00
_cell.angle_gamma   90.00
#
_symmetry.space_group_name_H-M   'P 1'
#
loop_
_entity.id
_entity.type
_entity.pdbx_description
1 polymer ?
#
loop_
_entity_poly.entity_id
_entity_poly.type
_entity_poly.pdbx_seq_one_letter_code
_entity_poly.pdbx_strand_id
1 'polypeptide(L)'
;MLQDPVRSPRLNAYEMLVRTRCTDAKLDCIDFDGLQCLVYVAGFQGPEFADYRTRLLRKLDQAEKLSIKDLTAECQLIKSYGEDARMLENAAVVTSTVNYVAKKKKKSISRQRDWKRNGDNREPQAPK
;
A
#
# COMPACT_ATOMS: atom_id res chain seq x y z
N MET A 1 -25.81 57.57 -5.65
CA MET A 1 -25.29 56.39 -4.92
C MET A 1 -24.48 55.57 -5.89
N LEU A 2 -23.25 55.26 -5.52
CA LEU A 2 -22.19 54.75 -6.41
C LEU A 2 -22.60 53.39 -6.99
N GLN A 3 -22.74 53.31 -8.30
CA GLN A 3 -22.87 52.05 -9.01
C GLN A 3 -21.47 51.42 -9.04
N ASP A 4 -21.29 50.28 -8.37
CA ASP A 4 -20.01 49.57 -8.35
C ASP A 4 -19.53 49.24 -9.77
N PRO A 5 -18.22 49.36 -10.08
CA PRO A 5 -17.71 49.15 -11.41
C PRO A 5 -17.77 47.65 -11.74
N VAL A 6 -18.59 47.33 -12.75
CA VAL A 6 -18.64 46.08 -13.53
C VAL A 6 -17.63 45.01 -13.07
N ARG A 7 -17.99 44.26 -12.02
CA ARG A 7 -17.26 43.05 -11.63
C ARG A 7 -17.39 42.08 -12.82
N SER A 8 -16.27 41.69 -13.43
CA SER A 8 -16.23 40.93 -14.68
C SER A 8 -17.19 39.72 -14.64
N PRO A 9 -18.04 39.49 -15.66
CA PRO A 9 -19.01 38.39 -15.67
C PRO A 9 -18.39 37.01 -15.38
N ARG A 10 -17.12 36.81 -15.77
CA ARG A 10 -16.37 35.58 -15.50
C ARG A 10 -15.98 35.43 -14.02
N LEU A 11 -15.66 36.53 -13.34
CA LEU A 11 -15.35 36.51 -11.91
C LEU A 11 -16.61 36.20 -11.09
N ASN A 12 -17.76 36.74 -11.49
CA ASN A 12 -19.04 36.45 -10.82
C ASN A 12 -19.45 34.98 -10.97
N ALA A 13 -19.26 34.41 -12.17
CA ALA A 13 -19.52 32.99 -12.40
C ALA A 13 -18.60 32.09 -11.56
N TYR A 14 -17.32 32.44 -11.44
CA TYR A 14 -16.39 31.70 -10.59
C TYR A 14 -16.72 31.84 -9.09
N GLU A 15 -17.06 33.05 -8.62
CA GLU A 15 -17.50 33.28 -7.24
C GLU A 15 -18.71 32.40 -6.90
N MET A 16 -19.70 32.35 -7.79
CA MET A 16 -20.89 31.52 -7.62
C MET A 16 -20.53 30.03 -7.58
N LEU A 17 -19.67 29.57 -8.50
CA LEU A 17 -19.21 28.18 -8.52
C LEU A 17 -18.53 27.78 -7.20
N VAL A 18 -17.66 28.63 -6.65
CA VAL A 18 -16.99 28.38 -5.37
C VAL A 18 -18.01 28.31 -4.25
N ARG A 19 -18.94 29.28 -4.16
CA ARG A 19 -20.00 29.28 -3.15
C ARG A 19 -20.85 28.01 -3.21
N THR A 20 -21.31 27.63 -4.41
CA THR A 20 -22.09 26.40 -4.62
C THR A 20 -21.33 25.18 -4.14
N ARG A 21 -20.04 25.03 -4.51
CA ARG A 21 -19.22 23.90 -4.05
C ARG A 21 -19.05 23.88 -2.52
N CYS A 22 -18.86 25.03 -1.90
CA CYS A 22 -18.75 25.12 -0.44
C CYS A 22 -20.05 24.68 0.25
N THR A 23 -21.21 25.10 -0.28
CA THR A 23 -22.53 24.70 0.22
C THR A 23 -22.80 23.22 -0.02
N ASP A 24 -22.52 22.70 -1.22
CA ASP A 24 -22.71 21.28 -1.55
C ASP A 24 -21.86 20.37 -0.64
N ALA A 25 -20.64 20.81 -0.33
CA ALA A 25 -19.73 20.12 0.58
C ALA A 25 -20.02 20.40 2.07
N LYS A 26 -21.03 21.22 2.40
CA LYS A 26 -21.39 21.60 3.77
C LYS A 26 -20.20 22.11 4.59
N LEU A 27 -19.33 22.91 3.97
CA LEU A 27 -18.11 23.42 4.64
C LEU A 27 -18.43 24.31 5.85
N ASP A 28 -19.64 24.87 5.91
CA ASP A 28 -20.16 25.63 7.04
C ASP A 28 -20.40 24.79 8.30
N CYS A 29 -20.53 23.47 8.15
CA CYS A 29 -20.68 22.51 9.24
C CYS A 29 -19.33 21.94 9.72
N ILE A 30 -18.22 22.26 9.04
CA ILE A 30 -16.90 21.75 9.39
C ILE A 30 -16.29 22.64 10.48
N ASP A 31 -15.92 22.03 11.61
CA ASP A 31 -15.20 22.71 12.68
C ASP A 31 -13.71 22.92 12.33
N PHE A 32 -13.00 23.65 13.19
CA PHE A 32 -11.59 23.96 12.95
C PHE A 32 -10.71 22.70 12.89
N ASP A 33 -11.03 21.68 13.71
CA ASP A 33 -10.31 20.41 13.74
C ASP A 33 -10.52 19.63 12.42
N GLY A 34 -11.75 19.61 11.90
CA GLY A 34 -12.08 19.04 10.60
C GLY A 34 -11.37 19.74 9.44
N LEU A 35 -11.31 21.08 9.48
CA LEU A 35 -10.55 21.86 8.49
C LEU A 35 -9.05 21.53 8.54
N GLN A 36 -8.47 21.46 9.74
CA GLN A 36 -7.08 21.05 9.96
C GLN A 36 -6.81 19.65 9.40
N CYS A 37 -7.74 18.71 9.63
CA CYS A 37 -7.65 17.36 9.08
C CYS A 37 -7.69 17.33 7.55
N LEU A 38 -8.57 18.11 6.92
CA LEU A 38 -8.62 18.22 5.46
C LEU A 38 -7.32 18.80 4.87
N VAL A 39 -6.77 19.86 5.49
CA VAL A 39 -5.49 20.44 5.09
C VAL A 39 -4.35 19.43 5.26
N TYR A 40 -4.34 18.67 6.35
CA TYR A 40 -3.36 17.61 6.58
C TYR A 40 -3.41 16.54 5.47
N VAL A 41 -4.59 16.06 5.10
CA VAL A 41 -4.77 15.10 3.99
C VAL A 41 -4.37 15.70 2.65
N ALA A 42 -4.65 16.99 2.41
CA ALA A 42 -4.26 17.69 1.19
C ALA A 42 -2.73 17.81 1.01
N GLY A 43 -1.97 17.69 2.09
CA GLY A 43 -0.50 17.66 2.06
C GLY A 43 0.10 16.38 1.44
N PHE A 44 -0.66 15.30 1.32
CA PHE A 44 -0.22 14.04 0.72
C PHE A 44 -0.28 14.10 -0.81
N GLN A 45 0.68 14.82 -1.39
CA GLN A 45 0.81 15.05 -2.83
C GLN A 45 1.75 14.02 -3.46
N GLY A 46 1.27 13.30 -4.47
CA GLY A 46 2.08 12.31 -5.20
C GLY A 46 1.44 10.91 -5.23
N PRO A 47 1.82 10.06 -6.19
CA PRO A 47 1.29 8.70 -6.31
C PRO A 47 1.68 7.80 -5.13
N GLU A 48 2.85 8.01 -4.52
CA GLU A 48 3.35 7.25 -3.37
C GLU A 48 2.46 7.40 -2.11
N PHE A 49 1.66 8.47 -2.05
CA PHE A 49 0.75 8.73 -0.95
C PHE A 49 -0.72 8.42 -1.28
N ALA A 50 -1.01 7.81 -2.43
CA ALA A 50 -2.38 7.53 -2.85
C ALA A 50 -3.15 6.68 -1.83
N ASP A 51 -2.50 5.66 -1.25
CA ASP A 51 -3.10 4.78 -0.25
C ASP A 51 -3.37 5.49 1.07
N TYR A 52 -2.43 6.34 1.50
CA TYR A 52 -2.61 7.22 2.67
C TYR A 52 -3.82 8.11 2.48
N ARG A 53 -3.86 8.89 1.40
CA ARG A 53 -4.98 9.80 1.09
C ARG A 53 -6.31 9.05 1.05
N THR A 54 -6.37 7.88 0.41
CA THR A 54 -7.60 7.09 0.30
C THR A 54 -8.10 6.61 1.67
N ARG A 55 -7.22 6.08 2.52
CA ARG A 55 -7.60 5.61 3.86
C ARG A 55 -7.96 6.77 4.80
N LEU A 56 -7.22 7.88 4.76
CA LEU A 56 -7.51 9.05 5.59
C LEU A 56 -8.85 9.69 5.22
N LEU A 57 -9.16 9.84 3.93
CA LEU A 57 -10.47 10.33 3.48
C LEU A 57 -11.61 9.42 3.93
N ARG A 58 -11.43 8.09 3.83
CA ARG A 58 -12.40 7.11 4.35
C ARG A 58 -12.64 7.27 5.85
N LYS A 59 -11.58 7.53 6.61
CA LYS A 59 -11.67 7.74 8.06
C LYS A 59 -12.42 9.03 8.39
N LEU A 60 -12.16 10.11 7.64
CA LEU A 60 -12.89 11.39 7.75
C LEU A 60 -14.37 11.25 7.42
N ASP A 61 -14.73 10.39 6.46
CA ASP A 61 -16.12 10.13 6.08
C ASP A 61 -16.91 9.34 7.14
N GLN A 62 -16.22 8.54 7.95
CA GLN A 62 -16.85 7.64 8.93
C GLN A 62 -16.96 8.21 10.34
N ALA A 63 -16.09 9.15 10.71
CA ALA A 63 -15.95 9.62 12.07
C ALA A 63 -16.61 10.99 12.25
N GLU A 64 -17.38 11.14 13.33
CA GLU A 64 -18.06 12.40 13.66
C GLU A 64 -17.07 13.49 14.10
N LYS A 65 -15.95 13.10 14.72
CA LYS A 65 -14.90 14.03 15.15
C LYS A 65 -13.52 13.37 15.08
N LEU A 66 -12.58 14.03 14.40
CA LEU A 66 -11.21 13.56 14.27
C LEU A 66 -10.23 14.72 14.46
N SER A 67 -9.05 14.37 14.94
CA SER A 67 -7.91 15.26 15.03
C SER A 67 -6.79 14.82 14.08
N ILE A 68 -5.83 15.71 13.83
CA ILE A 68 -4.59 15.36 13.12
C ILE A 68 -3.87 14.18 13.78
N LYS A 69 -3.99 14.01 15.10
CA LYS A 69 -3.36 12.89 15.82
C LYS A 69 -3.96 11.55 15.39
N ASP A 70 -5.27 11.48 15.19
CA ASP A 70 -5.97 10.27 14.76
C ASP A 70 -5.61 9.88 13.32
N LEU A 71 -5.39 10.89 12.46
CA LEU A 71 -4.89 10.70 11.10
C LEU A 71 -3.42 10.26 11.10
N THR A 72 -2.60 10.85 11.97
CA THR A 72 -1.19 10.45 12.11
C THR A 72 -1.06 9.01 12.59
N ALA A 73 -1.88 8.60 13.55
CA ALA A 73 -1.94 7.21 14.01
C ALA A 73 -2.36 6.27 12.87
N GLU A 74 -3.31 6.68 12.02
CA GLU A 74 -3.68 5.91 10.84
C GLU A 74 -2.52 5.76 9.85
N CYS A 75 -1.74 6.82 9.62
CA CYS A 75 -0.54 6.75 8.78
C CYS A 75 0.49 5.75 9.33
N GLN A 76 0.69 5.73 10.65
CA GLN A 76 1.58 4.76 11.29
C GLN A 76 1.08 3.33 11.12
N LEU A 77 -0.23 3.13 11.22
CA LEU A 77 -0.85 1.83 11.01
C LEU A 77 -0.68 1.33 9.57
N ILE A 78 -0.86 2.20 8.57
CA ILE A 78 -0.60 1.91 7.15
C ILE A 78 0.83 1.44 6.95
N LYS A 79 1.78 2.17 7.56
CA LYS A 79 3.20 1.85 7.46
C LYS A 79 3.51 0.48 8.07
N SER A 80 2.98 0.19 9.26
CA SER A 80 3.14 -1.10 9.94
C SER A 80 2.63 -2.25 9.07
N TYR A 81 1.44 -2.12 8.48
CA TYR A 81 0.90 -3.17 7.60
C TYR A 81 1.76 -3.40 6.36
N GLY A 82 2.35 -2.35 5.79
CA GLY A 82 3.30 -2.48 4.68
C GLY A 82 4.56 -3.24 5.08
N GLU A 83 5.07 -3.00 6.29
CA GLU A 83 6.22 -3.72 6.84
C GLU A 83 5.89 -5.20 7.09
N ASP A 84 4.74 -5.49 7.70
CA ASP A 84 4.27 -6.85 7.96
C ASP A 84 4.06 -7.66 6.68
N ALA A 85 3.44 -7.05 5.67
CA ALA A 85 3.23 -7.68 4.36
C ALA A 85 4.56 -8.05 3.70
N ARG A 86 5.54 -7.15 3.76
CA ARG A 86 6.90 -7.40 3.24
C ARG A 86 7.61 -8.51 4.00
N MET A 87 7.46 -8.60 5.33
CA MET A 87 8.03 -9.69 6.11
C MET A 87 7.43 -11.04 5.70
N LEU A 88 6.11 -11.10 5.49
CA LEU A 88 5.42 -12.30 5.06
C LEU A 88 5.86 -12.73 3.65
N GLU A 89 5.99 -11.79 2.72
CA GLU A 89 6.50 -12.05 1.37
C GLU A 89 7.93 -12.60 1.41
N ASN A 90 8.81 -11.98 2.20
CA ASN A 90 10.19 -12.45 2.37
C ASN A 90 10.23 -13.86 2.95
N ALA A 91 9.39 -14.17 3.95
CA ALA A 91 9.29 -15.52 4.51
C ALA A 91 8.81 -16.55 3.48
N ALA A 92 7.85 -16.19 2.61
CA ALA A 92 7.41 -17.05 1.52
C ALA A 92 8.53 -17.33 0.50
N VAL A 93 9.35 -16.32 0.18
CA VAL A 93 10.52 -16.49 -0.68
C VAL A 93 11.56 -17.43 -0.03
N VAL A 94 11.87 -17.25 1.26
CA VAL A 94 12.81 -18.13 1.97
C VAL A 94 12.32 -19.57 2.00
N THR A 95 11.04 -19.81 2.32
CA THR A 95 10.49 -21.18 2.35
C THR A 95 10.50 -21.85 0.98
N SER A 96 10.21 -21.10 -0.10
CA SER A 96 10.26 -21.64 -1.47
C SER A 96 11.69 -22.02 -1.91
N THR A 97 12.69 -21.21 -1.57
CA THR A 97 14.11 -21.48 -1.91
C THR A 97 14.66 -22.70 -1.14
N VAL A 98 14.36 -22.82 0.16
CA VAL A 98 14.74 -23.99 0.97
C VAL A 98 14.13 -25.26 0.40
N ASN A 99 12.84 -25.23 0.04
CA ASN A 99 12.17 -26.37 -0.60
C ASN A 99 12.80 -26.75 -1.95
N TYR A 100 13.22 -25.77 -2.76
CA TYR A 100 13.91 -26.02 -4.02
C TYR A 100 15.28 -26.69 -3.81
N VAL A 101 16.09 -26.20 -2.87
CA VAL A 101 17.41 -26.77 -2.57
C VAL A 101 17.28 -28.19 -1.99
N ALA A 102 16.32 -28.43 -1.10
CA ALA A 102 16.05 -29.76 -0.55
C ALA A 102 15.68 -30.77 -1.64
N LYS A 103 14.85 -30.36 -2.61
CA LYS A 103 14.49 -31.20 -3.78
C LYS A 103 15.70 -31.49 -4.67
N LYS A 104 16.58 -30.51 -4.90
CA LYS A 104 17.84 -30.73 -5.64
C LYS A 104 18.78 -31.71 -4.91
N LYS A 105 18.92 -31.58 -3.59
CA LYS A 105 19.76 -32.47 -2.76
C LYS A 105 19.21 -33.90 -2.74
N LYS A 106 17.89 -34.09 -2.66
CA LYS A 106 17.26 -35.41 -2.82
C LYS A 106 17.54 -36.03 -4.19
N LYS A 107 17.44 -35.24 -5.27
CA LYS A 107 17.78 -35.71 -6.63
C LYS A 107 19.27 -36.09 -6.74
N SER A 108 20.20 -35.29 -6.22
CA SER A 108 21.63 -35.64 -6.29
C SER A 108 21.96 -36.90 -5.48
N ILE A 109 21.38 -37.05 -4.27
CA ILE A 109 21.54 -38.26 -3.45
C ILE A 109 20.94 -39.50 -4.15
N SER A 110 19.79 -39.37 -4.82
CA SER A 110 19.23 -40.50 -5.60
C SER A 110 20.14 -40.93 -6.73
N ARG A 111 20.69 -39.98 -7.50
CA ARG A 111 21.62 -40.26 -8.61
C ARG A 111 22.92 -40.92 -8.14
N GLN A 112 23.45 -40.51 -6.99
CA GLN A 112 24.64 -41.12 -6.40
C GLN A 112 24.38 -42.57 -5.92
N ARG A 113 23.18 -42.85 -5.39
CA ARG A 113 22.79 -44.21 -4.99
C ARG A 113 22.55 -45.14 -6.17
N ASP A 114 21.94 -44.66 -7.26
CA ASP A 114 21.77 -45.45 -8.49
C ASP A 114 23.12 -45.80 -9.12
N TRP A 115 24.08 -44.86 -9.16
CA TRP A 115 25.43 -45.14 -9.65
C TRP A 115 26.12 -46.24 -8.82
N LYS A 116 26.02 -46.16 -7.49
CA LYS A 116 26.59 -47.18 -6.59
C LYS A 116 25.95 -48.55 -6.76
N ARG A 117 24.62 -48.61 -6.96
CA ARG A 117 23.88 -49.88 -7.08
C ARG A 117 24.15 -50.60 -8.41
N ASN A 118 24.43 -49.87 -9.49
CA ASN A 118 24.80 -50.45 -10.78
C ASN A 118 26.29 -50.83 -10.89
N GLY A 119 27.14 -50.42 -9.94
CA GLY A 119 28.57 -50.72 -9.93
C GLY A 119 28.92 -52.13 -9.44
N ASP A 120 28.08 -52.74 -8.59
CA ASP A 120 28.36 -54.03 -7.93
C ASP A 120 28.04 -55.27 -8.79
N ASN A 121 27.41 -55.13 -9.96
CA ASN A 121 27.02 -56.26 -10.81
C ASN A 121 28.02 -56.59 -11.96
N ARG A 122 29.28 -56.18 -11.87
CA ARG A 122 30.32 -56.63 -12.82
C ARG A 122 31.32 -57.53 -12.11
N GLU A 123 30.98 -58.82 -11.98
CA GLU A 123 31.98 -59.86 -11.73
C GLU A 123 32.96 -59.94 -12.91
N PRO A 124 34.28 -59.91 -12.67
CA PRO A 124 35.25 -60.24 -13.70
C PRO A 124 35.21 -61.75 -13.95
N GLN A 125 34.70 -62.18 -15.10
CA GLN A 125 34.91 -63.56 -15.55
C GLN A 125 36.38 -63.73 -15.94
N ALA A 126 37.10 -64.57 -15.20
CA ALA A 126 38.47 -64.95 -15.52
C ALA A 126 38.49 -65.87 -16.76
N PRO A 127 39.39 -65.64 -17.74
CA PRO A 127 39.57 -66.56 -18.86
C PRO A 127 40.25 -67.85 -18.40
N LYS A 128 39.83 -68.98 -18.98
CA LYS A 128 40.40 -70.32 -18.77
C LYS A 128 41.78 -70.46 -19.39
#